data_AF-A0A7W1ASB5-F1
#
_entry.id   AF-A0A7W1ASB5-F1
#
_cell.length_a   1.000
_cell.length_b   1.000
_cell.length_c   1.000
_cell.angle_alpha   90.00
_cell.angle_beta   90.00
_cell.angle_gamma   90.00
#
_symmetry.space_group_name_H-M   'P 1'
#
loop_
_entity.id
_entity.type
_entity.pdbx_description
1 polymer ?
#
loop_
_entity_poly.entity_id
_entity_poly.type
_entity_poly.pdbx_seq_one_letter_code
_entity_poly.pdbx_strand_id
1 'polypeptide(L)'
;MRGTPLLIEATPRGGFAVRVAFDDGIVGEVDLSYLVGYGGVFEPLRDPDYFRRLRADPEAGTIVWPDGADIAPETLYAHAVGQAAATA
;
A
#
# COMPACT_ATOMS: atom_id res chain seq x y z
N MET A 1 -10.41 -17.84 14.07
CA MET A 1 -9.35 -16.83 13.95
C MET A 1 -9.60 -16.10 12.65
N ARG A 2 -9.88 -14.79 12.66
CA ARG A 2 -9.96 -14.03 11.40
C ARG A 2 -8.53 -13.66 11.02
N GLY A 3 -8.12 -14.01 9.80
CA GLY A 3 -6.83 -13.61 9.24
C GLY A 3 -6.81 -12.11 8.93
N THR A 4 -5.63 -11.61 8.56
CA THR A 4 -5.48 -10.25 8.04
C THR A 4 -6.37 -10.06 6.82
N PRO A 5 -7.19 -8.98 6.75
CA PRO A 5 -7.97 -8.64 5.57
C PRO A 5 -7.08 -8.46 4.34
N LEU A 6 -7.56 -8.94 3.19
CA LEU A 6 -6.80 -8.89 1.94
C LEU A 6 -7.06 -7.58 1.20
N LEU A 7 -6.02 -7.02 0.60
CA LEU A 7 -6.14 -5.85 -0.26
C LEU A 7 -6.87 -6.24 -1.55
N ILE A 8 -7.91 -5.49 -1.90
CA ILE A 8 -8.67 -5.70 -3.15
C ILE A 8 -8.50 -4.54 -4.14
N GLU A 9 -8.16 -3.35 -3.66
CA GLU A 9 -7.95 -2.17 -4.49
C GLU A 9 -6.83 -1.30 -3.94
N ALA A 10 -5.99 -0.77 -4.85
CA ALA A 10 -4.97 0.21 -4.54
C ALA A 10 -4.94 1.29 -5.62
N THR A 11 -5.13 2.55 -5.22
CA THR A 11 -5.09 3.70 -6.11
C THR A 11 -4.04 4.69 -5.62
N PRO A 12 -2.96 4.95 -6.40
CA PRO A 12 -1.97 5.96 -6.05
C PRO A 12 -2.60 7.36 -6.02
N ARG A 13 -2.13 8.19 -5.10
CA ARG A 13 -2.57 9.58 -4.91
C ARG A 13 -1.41 10.54 -5.18
N GLY A 14 -1.53 11.78 -4.69
CA GLY A 14 -0.44 12.75 -4.74
C GLY A 14 0.73 12.29 -3.87
N GLY A 15 1.97 12.57 -4.31
CA GLY A 15 3.16 12.13 -3.61
C GLY A 15 3.29 10.60 -3.56
N PHE A 16 3.53 10.06 -2.37
CA PHE A 16 3.68 8.63 -2.10
C PHE A 16 2.50 8.04 -1.31
N ALA A 17 1.36 8.74 -1.31
CA ALA A 17 0.14 8.26 -0.68
C ALA A 17 -0.61 7.29 -1.61
N VAL A 18 -1.26 6.30 -1.02
CA VAL A 18 -2.08 5.30 -1.71
C VAL A 18 -3.39 5.14 -0.98
N ARG A 19 -4.50 5.22 -1.71
CA ARG A 19 -5.79 4.79 -1.18
C ARG A 19 -5.92 3.27 -1.35
N VAL A 20 -6.17 2.58 -0.26
CA VAL A 20 -6.32 1.13 -0.18
C VAL A 20 -7.73 0.75 0.24
N ALA A 21 -8.25 -0.35 -0.30
CA ALA A 21 -9.50 -0.96 0.14
C ALA A 21 -9.28 -2.46 0.40
N PHE A 22 -9.86 -2.95 1.50
CA PHE A 22 -9.75 -4.33 1.95
C PHE A 22 -11.09 -5.07 1.81
N ASP A 23 -11.02 -6.40 1.76
CA ASP A 23 -12.18 -7.29 1.61
C ASP A 23 -13.19 -7.25 2.77
N ASP A 24 -12.78 -6.73 3.93
CA ASP A 24 -13.63 -6.51 5.09
C ASP A 24 -14.39 -5.16 5.06
N GLY A 25 -14.18 -4.37 4.01
CA GLY A 25 -14.81 -3.08 3.79
C GLY A 25 -14.04 -1.88 4.36
N ILE A 26 -12.89 -2.09 5.01
CA ILE A 26 -12.04 -0.97 5.44
C ILE A 26 -11.40 -0.30 4.23
N VAL A 27 -11.43 1.03 4.24
CA VAL A 27 -10.77 1.87 3.24
C VAL A 27 -9.94 2.90 3.99
N GLY A 28 -8.70 3.09 3.56
CA GLY A 28 -7.78 4.04 4.17
C GLY A 28 -6.84 4.69 3.18
N GLU A 29 -6.18 5.76 3.62
CA GLU A 29 -5.04 6.33 2.91
C GLU A 29 -3.77 5.97 3.67
N VAL A 30 -2.78 5.46 2.95
CA VAL A 30 -1.50 5.00 3.49
C VAL A 30 -0.39 5.82 2.84
N ASP A 31 0.42 6.50 3.65
CA ASP A 31 1.64 7.16 3.18
C ASP A 31 2.80 6.15 3.13
N LEU A 32 3.30 5.90 1.92
CA LEU A 32 4.44 5.03 1.65
C LEU A 32 5.74 5.81 1.42
N SER A 33 5.80 7.10 1.76
CA SER A 33 7.00 7.94 1.61
C SER A 33 8.23 7.38 2.33
N TYR A 34 8.03 6.59 3.39
CA TYR A 34 9.11 5.89 4.09
C TYR A 34 9.88 4.91 3.20
N LEU A 35 9.25 4.40 2.12
CA LEU A 35 9.89 3.48 1.18
C LEU A 35 10.99 4.14 0.33
N VAL A 36 10.89 5.46 0.10
CA VAL A 36 11.85 6.25 -0.70
C VAL A 36 13.25 6.22 -0.09
N GLY A 37 13.33 6.06 1.23
CA GLY A 37 14.61 5.95 1.96
C GLY A 37 15.28 4.59 1.83
N TYR A 38 14.56 3.55 1.39
CA TYR A 38 15.14 2.23 1.18
C TYR A 38 15.85 2.14 -0.18
N GLY A 39 16.89 1.31 -0.24
CA GLY A 39 17.56 0.96 -1.48
C GLY A 39 17.21 -0.46 -1.93
N GLY A 40 17.96 -0.98 -2.90
CA GLY A 40 17.73 -2.33 -3.43
C GLY A 40 16.44 -2.37 -4.26
N VAL A 41 15.54 -3.32 -3.96
CA VAL A 41 14.30 -3.52 -4.73
C VAL A 41 13.35 -2.30 -4.68
N PHE A 42 13.48 -1.45 -3.66
CA PHE A 42 12.66 -0.23 -3.52
C PHE A 42 13.31 1.02 -4.12
N GLU A 43 14.56 0.93 -4.61
CA GLU A 43 15.27 2.08 -5.21
C GLU A 43 14.46 2.78 -6.33
N PRO A 44 13.75 2.05 -7.23
CA PRO A 44 12.93 2.68 -8.26
C PRO A 44 11.75 3.50 -7.71
N LEU A 45 11.30 3.24 -6.47
CA LEU A 45 10.17 3.95 -5.86
C LEU A 45 10.47 5.42 -5.55
N ARG A 46 11.74 5.85 -5.64
CA ARG A 46 12.11 7.27 -5.50
C ARG A 46 11.56 8.13 -6.63
N ASP A 47 11.28 7.54 -7.78
CA ASP A 47 10.61 8.21 -8.90
C ASP A 47 9.08 8.17 -8.68
N PRO A 48 8.40 9.32 -8.49
CA PRO A 48 6.95 9.36 -8.31
C PRO A 48 6.16 8.75 -9.48
N ASP A 49 6.68 8.83 -10.71
CA ASP A 49 6.02 8.28 -11.89
C ASP A 49 6.19 6.77 -11.98
N TYR A 50 7.26 6.23 -11.41
CA TYR A 50 7.41 4.80 -11.20
C TYR A 50 6.53 4.30 -10.05
N PHE A 51 6.54 5.02 -8.92
CA PHE A 51 5.72 4.71 -7.75
C PHE A 51 4.23 4.56 -8.13
N ARG A 52 3.71 5.45 -8.97
CA ARG A 52 2.33 5.41 -9.47
C ARG A 52 1.96 4.19 -10.32
N ARG A 53 2.93 3.36 -10.71
CA ARG A 53 2.69 2.11 -11.46
C ARG A 53 2.30 0.95 -10.55
N LEU A 54 2.19 1.20 -9.25
CA LEU A 54 1.66 0.24 -8.30
C LEU A 54 0.28 -0.27 -8.72
N ARG A 55 0.00 -1.52 -8.38
CA ARG A 55 -1.31 -2.15 -8.56
C ARG A 55 -1.62 -3.01 -7.34
N ALA A 56 -2.90 -3.23 -7.07
CA ALA A 56 -3.29 -4.30 -6.15
C ALA A 56 -3.05 -5.66 -6.84
N ASP A 57 -2.55 -6.62 -6.07
CA ASP A 57 -2.60 -8.04 -6.37
C ASP A 57 -3.64 -8.68 -5.44
N PRO A 58 -4.90 -8.89 -5.90
CA PRO A 58 -5.96 -9.42 -5.05
C PRO A 58 -5.76 -10.90 -4.69
N GLU A 59 -4.94 -11.65 -5.43
CA GLU A 59 -4.65 -13.06 -5.09
C GLU A 59 -3.68 -13.14 -3.92
N ALA A 60 -2.65 -12.28 -3.92
CA ALA A 60 -1.70 -12.17 -2.81
C ALA A 60 -2.18 -11.24 -1.68
N GLY A 61 -3.13 -10.35 -1.97
CA GLY A 61 -3.57 -9.29 -1.08
C GLY A 61 -2.55 -8.16 -0.90
N THR A 62 -1.66 -7.94 -1.85
CA THR A 62 -0.53 -6.99 -1.73
C THR A 62 -0.68 -5.78 -2.64
N ILE A 63 0.10 -4.73 -2.40
CA ILE A 63 0.48 -3.80 -3.46
C ILE A 63 1.73 -4.36 -4.14
N VAL A 64 1.80 -4.29 -5.48
CA VAL A 64 2.96 -4.74 -6.26
C VAL A 64 3.37 -3.73 -7.35
N TRP A 65 4.67 -3.61 -7.60
CA TRP A 65 5.28 -2.79 -8.66
C TRP A 65 5.75 -3.64 -9.87
N PRO A 66 6.10 -3.01 -11.01
CA PRO A 66 6.55 -3.74 -12.21
C PRO A 66 7.79 -4.63 -12.02
N ASP A 67 8.68 -4.29 -11.10
CA ASP A 67 9.88 -5.06 -10.75
C ASP A 67 9.61 -6.22 -9.78
N GLY A 68 8.37 -6.37 -9.30
CA GLY A 68 8.00 -7.38 -8.33
C GLY A 68 8.23 -6.98 -6.88
N ALA A 69 8.63 -5.73 -6.59
CA ALA A 69 8.55 -5.22 -5.22
C ALA A 69 7.09 -5.25 -4.75
N ASP A 70 6.85 -5.66 -3.51
CA ASP A 70 5.52 -5.74 -2.94
C ASP A 70 5.46 -5.25 -1.48
N ILE A 71 4.25 -4.92 -1.04
CA ILE A 71 3.94 -4.61 0.36
C ILE A 71 2.78 -5.49 0.81
N ALA A 72 3.02 -6.25 1.88
CA ALA A 72 2.09 -7.22 2.43
C ALA A 72 0.80 -6.59 3.02
N PRO A 73 -0.34 -7.29 2.97
CA PRO A 73 -1.63 -6.78 3.45
C PRO A 73 -1.58 -6.32 4.91
N GLU A 74 -0.85 -7.02 5.79
CA GLU A 74 -0.77 -6.68 7.21
C GLU A 74 -0.12 -5.32 7.46
N THR A 75 0.87 -4.96 6.65
CA THR A 75 1.52 -3.65 6.74
C THR A 75 0.53 -2.57 6.31
N LEU A 76 -0.11 -2.74 5.15
CA LEU A 76 -1.07 -1.79 4.61
C LEU A 76 -2.26 -1.60 5.55
N TYR A 77 -2.79 -2.69 6.09
CA TYR A 77 -3.94 -2.68 6.99
C TYR A 77 -3.62 -1.99 8.31
N ALA A 78 -2.45 -2.26 8.90
CA ALA A 78 -2.01 -1.59 10.11
C ALA A 78 -1.89 -0.07 9.91
N HIS A 79 -1.34 0.38 8.77
CA HIS A 79 -1.29 1.80 8.45
C HIS A 79 -2.67 2.41 8.21
N ALA A 80 -3.55 1.72 7.46
CA ALA A 80 -4.89 2.19 7.15
C ALA A 80 -5.74 2.38 8.43
N VAL A 81 -5.71 1.40 9.34
CA VAL A 81 -6.45 1.46 10.61
C VAL A 81 -5.80 2.43 11.60
N GLY A 82 -4.47 2.48 11.65
CA GLY A 82 -3.73 3.41 12.51
C GLY A 82 -3.95 4.89 12.13
N GLN A 83 -4.11 5.18 10.83
CA GLN A 83 -4.45 6.52 10.33
C GLN A 83 -5.94 6.85 10.53
N ALA A 84 -6.84 5.88 10.37
CA ALA A 84 -8.27 6.08 10.62
C ALA A 84 -8.59 6.51 12.06
N ALA A 85 -7.80 6.04 13.03
CA ALA A 85 -7.91 6.41 14.44
C ALA A 85 -7.37 7.83 14.76
N ALA A 86 -6.52 8.40 13.91
CA ALA A 86 -5.91 9.72 14.13
C ALA A 86 -6.77 10.89 13.62
N THR A 87 -7.83 10.61 12.87
CA THR A 87 -8.77 11.61 12.31
C THR A 87 -10.13 11.70 13.04
N ALA A 88 -10.24 11.15 14.26
CA ALA A 88 -11.45 11.19 15.09
C ALA A 88 -11.32 12.14 16.30
#